data_AF-A0A7C6ZZZ2-F1
#
_entry.id   AF-A0A7C6ZZZ2-F1
#
_cell.length_a   1.000
_cell.length_b   1.000
_cell.length_c   1.000
_cell.angle_alpha   90.00
_cell.angle_beta   90.00
_cell.angle_gamma   90.00
#
_symmetry.space_group_name_H-M   'P 1'
#
loop_
_entity.id
_entity.type
_entity.pdbx_description
1 polymer ?
#
loop_
_entity_poly.entity_id
_entity_poly.type
_entity_poly.pdbx_seq_one_letter_code
_entity_poly.pdbx_strand_id
1 'polypeptide(L)'
;MTEPALIIGGIPFYDTPPDIEGSPFWVDLWASVNGYKIGLQIKPNSYRSASMAIYTGKSRSSQEKGHKLFQQKYGGEVFIIMPKEGKVDAITEKKIIDEYNRLLAMPKGEYGDK
;
A
#
# COMPACT_ATOMS: atom_id res chain seq x y z
N MET A 1 5.54 5.09 20.72
CA MET A 1 5.60 4.34 19.45
C MET A 1 4.18 4.22 18.96
N THR A 2 3.90 4.60 17.72
CA THR A 2 2.58 4.41 17.09
C THR A 2 2.33 2.92 16.92
N GLU A 3 1.15 2.45 17.30
CA GLU A 3 0.75 1.06 17.08
C GLU A 3 0.49 0.82 15.58
N PRO A 4 0.79 -0.38 15.05
CA PRO A 4 0.50 -0.68 13.66
C PRO A 4 -1.01 -0.73 13.43
N ALA A 5 -1.47 -0.07 12.36
CA ALA A 5 -2.87 -0.09 11.93
C ALA A 5 -3.25 -1.47 11.35
N LEU A 6 -2.30 -2.18 10.75
CA LEU A 6 -2.50 -3.51 10.19
C LEU A 6 -1.20 -4.32 10.22
N ILE A 7 -1.29 -5.63 10.40
CA ILE A 7 -0.15 -6.55 10.28
C ILE A 7 -0.49 -7.60 9.22
N ILE A 8 0.36 -7.73 8.21
CA ILE A 8 0.21 -8.72 7.11
C ILE A 8 1.50 -9.52 7.03
N GLY A 9 1.46 -10.85 7.14
CA GLY A 9 2.66 -11.68 7.04
C GLY A 9 3.75 -11.34 8.06
N GLY A 10 3.38 -10.78 9.23
CA GLY A 10 4.33 -10.28 10.23
C GLY A 10 4.92 -8.90 9.93
N ILE A 11 4.50 -8.24 8.85
CA ILE A 11 4.95 -6.90 8.45
C ILE A 11 3.98 -5.86 9.02
N PRO A 12 4.43 -4.94 9.88
CA PRO A 12 3.59 -3.87 10.41
C PRO A 12 3.41 -2.75 9.38
N PHE A 13 2.15 -2.35 9.17
CA PHE A 13 1.74 -1.21 8.37
C PHE A 13 1.16 -0.12 9.25
N TYR A 14 1.55 1.12 8.97
CA TYR A 14 1.17 2.32 9.71
C TYR A 14 0.42 3.28 8.81
N ASP A 15 -0.33 4.20 9.42
CA ASP A 15 -0.98 5.27 8.69
C ASP A 15 0.05 6.07 7.87
N THR A 16 -0.30 6.34 6.63
CA THR A 16 0.51 7.18 5.77
C THR A 16 0.42 8.62 6.29
N PRO A 17 1.54 9.36 6.39
CA PRO A 17 1.51 10.76 6.80
C PRO A 17 0.61 11.61 5.90
N PRO A 18 -0.05 12.66 6.41
CA PRO A 18 -1.01 13.47 5.63
C PRO A 18 -0.45 14.13 4.38
N ASP A 19 0.87 14.34 4.29
CA ASP A 19 1.57 14.87 3.11
C ASP A 19 1.82 13.82 2.01
N ILE A 20 1.52 12.55 2.30
CA ILE A 20 1.70 11.38 1.43
C ILE A 20 0.37 10.62 1.25
N GLU A 21 -0.54 10.69 2.22
CA GLU A 21 -1.85 10.05 2.23
C GLU A 21 -2.77 10.61 1.14
N GLY A 22 -3.49 9.74 0.43
CA GLY A 22 -4.38 10.17 -0.65
C GLY A 22 -3.64 10.67 -1.89
N SER A 23 -4.19 11.66 -2.61
CA SER A 23 -3.53 12.21 -3.79
C SER A 23 -2.20 12.88 -3.38
N PRO A 24 -1.06 12.52 -4.01
CA PRO A 24 -0.98 11.94 -5.34
C PRO A 24 -0.85 10.41 -5.41
N PHE A 25 -0.59 9.71 -4.31
CA PHE A 25 -0.15 8.30 -4.34
C PHE A 25 -1.28 7.28 -4.17
N TRP A 26 -2.40 7.68 -3.57
CA TRP A 26 -3.55 6.83 -3.22
C TRP A 26 -3.17 5.70 -2.26
N VAL A 27 -2.31 6.00 -1.29
CA VAL A 27 -1.83 5.07 -0.26
C VAL A 27 -2.44 5.48 1.07
N ASP A 28 -3.09 4.53 1.74
CA ASP A 28 -3.73 4.70 3.04
C ASP A 28 -2.74 4.27 4.15
N LEU A 29 -2.11 3.10 3.99
CA LEU A 29 -1.09 2.60 4.91
C LEU A 29 0.25 2.32 4.21
N TRP A 30 1.34 2.37 4.96
CA TRP A 30 2.66 2.01 4.45
C TRP A 30 3.52 1.23 5.46
N ALA A 31 4.49 0.48 4.93
CA ALA A 31 5.52 -0.20 5.70
C ALA A 31 6.91 0.20 5.18
N SER A 32 7.85 0.38 6.10
CA SER A 32 9.25 0.66 5.78
C SER A 32 10.05 -0.62 5.69
N VAL A 33 10.87 -0.74 4.65
CA VAL A 33 11.78 -1.88 4.49
C VAL A 33 13.07 -1.42 3.82
N ASN A 34 14.20 -1.55 4.52
CA ASN A 34 15.54 -1.29 3.97
C ASN A 34 15.70 0.02 3.18
N GLY A 35 15.09 1.11 3.64
CA GLY A 35 15.18 2.39 2.93
C GLY A 35 14.11 2.61 1.85
N TYR A 36 13.14 1.72 1.72
CA TYR A 36 12.03 1.78 0.79
C TYR A 36 10.68 1.76 1.52
N LYS A 37 9.58 1.99 0.79
CA LYS A 37 8.22 1.88 1.31
C LYS A 37 7.39 0.91 0.49
N ILE A 38 6.57 0.09 1.15
CA ILE A 38 5.47 -0.67 0.55
C ILE A 38 4.17 0.05 0.89
N GLY A 39 3.31 0.33 -0.09
CA GLY A 39 2.03 1.00 0.11
C GLY A 39 0.85 0.04 0.09
N LEU A 40 -0.20 0.36 0.84
CA LEU A 40 -1.51 -0.29 0.80
C LEU A 40 -2.59 0.74 0.49
N GLN A 41 -3.49 0.38 -0.41
CA GLN A 41 -4.77 1.06 -0.60
C GLN A 41 -5.89 0.16 -0.10
N ILE A 42 -6.65 0.59 0.89
CA ILE A 42 -7.73 -0.15 1.51
C ILE A 42 -9.04 0.14 0.78
N LYS A 43 -9.74 -0.91 0.38
CA LYS A 43 -11.11 -0.84 -0.14
C LYS A 43 -12.07 -1.58 0.80
N PRO A 44 -13.29 -1.06 1.02
CA PRO A 44 -14.27 -1.71 1.88
C PRO A 44 -14.83 -2.99 1.24
N ASN A 45 -15.08 -4.04 2.04
CA ASN A 45 -15.66 -5.31 1.60
C ASN A 45 -17.08 -5.18 1.03
N SER A 46 -17.86 -4.19 1.49
CA SER A 46 -19.23 -3.96 1.03
C SER A 46 -19.24 -2.99 -0.16
N TYR A 47 -18.69 -3.41 -1.29
CA TYR A 47 -18.92 -2.73 -2.56
C TYR A 47 -20.35 -3.03 -3.02
N ARG A 48 -21.36 -2.38 -2.40
CA ARG A 48 -22.72 -2.36 -2.95
C ARG A 48 -22.68 -1.63 -4.29
N SER A 49 -22.89 -2.39 -5.36
CA SER A 49 -23.29 -2.13 -6.76
C SER A 49 -23.54 -0.70 -7.31
N ALA A 50 -23.69 0.36 -6.51
CA ALA A 50 -23.91 1.74 -6.97
C ALA A 50 -22.62 2.50 -7.34
N SER A 51 -21.44 2.02 -6.94
CA SER A 51 -20.15 2.73 -7.11
C SER A 51 -19.36 2.36 -8.38
N MET A 52 -19.81 1.36 -9.15
CA MET A 52 -19.12 0.96 -10.39
C MET A 52 -18.99 2.12 -11.38
N ALA A 53 -20.02 2.97 -11.51
CA ALA A 53 -20.04 4.11 -12.44
C ALA A 53 -19.17 5.32 -11.98
N ILE A 54 -18.83 5.43 -10.70
CA ILE A 54 -17.95 6.50 -10.19
C ILE A 54 -16.47 6.11 -10.39
N TYR A 55 -16.20 4.81 -10.52
CA TYR A 55 -14.87 4.26 -10.77
C TYR A 55 -14.57 3.96 -12.26
N THR A 56 -15.49 4.25 -13.18
CA THR A 56 -15.26 4.08 -14.62
C THR A 56 -14.32 5.16 -15.18
N GLY A 57 -13.07 4.77 -15.43
CA GLY A 57 -12.12 5.46 -16.31
C GLY A 57 -11.15 6.42 -15.62
N LYS A 58 -11.62 7.59 -15.16
CA LYS A 58 -10.74 8.69 -14.71
C LYS A 58 -10.08 8.45 -13.36
N SER A 59 -10.83 7.94 -12.37
CA SER A 59 -10.31 7.61 -11.03
C SER A 59 -9.34 6.44 -11.07
N ARG A 60 -9.62 5.40 -11.88
CA ARG A 60 -8.68 4.30 -12.13
C ARG A 60 -7.37 4.77 -12.75
N SER A 61 -7.43 5.63 -13.77
CA SER A 61 -6.22 6.20 -14.39
C SER A 61 -5.42 7.08 -13.41
N SER A 62 -6.08 7.88 -12.59
CA SER A 62 -5.42 8.70 -11.56
C SER A 62 -4.75 7.84 -10.49
N GLN A 63 -5.41 6.76 -10.08
CA GLN A 63 -4.87 5.81 -9.12
C GLN A 63 -3.65 5.06 -9.67
N GLU A 64 -3.74 4.52 -10.88
CA GLU A 64 -2.61 3.83 -11.54
C GLU A 64 -1.41 4.77 -11.71
N LYS A 65 -1.64 6.05 -12.04
CA LYS A 65 -0.59 7.07 -12.07
C LYS A 65 0.00 7.31 -10.69
N GLY A 66 -0.84 7.40 -9.65
CA GLY A 66 -0.38 7.58 -8.28
C GLY A 66 0.50 6.43 -7.78
N HIS A 67 0.10 5.19 -8.04
CA HIS A 67 0.89 4.02 -7.67
C HIS A 67 2.25 4.01 -8.39
N LYS A 68 2.30 4.44 -9.66
CA LYS A 68 3.57 4.59 -10.39
C LYS A 68 4.46 5.67 -9.78
N LEU A 69 3.88 6.82 -9.43
CA LEU A 69 4.62 7.90 -8.76
C LEU A 69 5.14 7.44 -7.39
N PHE A 70 4.36 6.64 -6.65
CA PHE A 70 4.78 6.07 -5.37
C PHE A 70 5.98 5.15 -5.58
N GLN A 71 5.90 4.23 -6.54
CA GLN A 71 6.98 3.31 -6.85
C GLN A 71 8.24 4.04 -7.32
N GLN A 72 8.10 5.09 -8.15
CA GLN A 72 9.22 5.92 -8.57
C GLN A 72 9.87 6.67 -7.41
N LYS A 73 9.07 7.15 -6.45
CA LYS A 73 9.57 7.92 -5.31
C LYS A 73 10.16 7.02 -4.22
N TYR A 74 9.48 5.94 -3.84
CA TYR A 74 9.78 5.14 -2.66
C TYR A 74 10.23 3.71 -2.96
N GLY A 75 10.28 3.30 -4.23
CA GLY A 75 10.86 2.04 -4.72
C GLY A 75 10.01 0.77 -4.57
N GLY A 76 9.05 0.74 -3.65
CA GLY A 76 8.16 -0.41 -3.45
C GLY A 76 6.81 -0.28 -4.16
N GLU A 77 6.11 -1.40 -4.27
CA GLU A 77 4.79 -1.48 -4.87
C GLU A 77 3.66 -0.98 -3.94
N VAL A 78 2.51 -0.66 -4.56
CA VAL A 78 1.24 -0.36 -3.85
C VAL A 78 0.24 -1.48 -4.10
N PHE A 79 -0.23 -2.11 -3.02
CA PHE A 79 -1.22 -3.19 -3.07
C PHE A 79 -2.62 -2.68 -2.74
N ILE A 80 -3.60 -3.00 -3.57
CA ILE A 80 -5.01 -2.77 -3.23
C ILE A 80 -5.48 -3.97 -2.42
N ILE A 81 -5.98 -3.72 -1.22
CA ILE A 81 -6.43 -4.76 -0.30
C ILE A 81 -7.88 -4.54 0.12
N MET A 82 -8.57 -5.63 0.44
CA MET A 82 -9.92 -5.64 1.01
C MET A 82 -9.88 -6.50 2.29
N PRO A 83 -9.43 -5.93 3.42
CA PRO A 83 -9.27 -6.70 4.64
C PRO A 83 -10.62 -7.14 5.18
N LYS A 84 -10.76 -8.43 5.50
CA LYS A 84 -11.92 -8.97 6.22
C LYS A 84 -11.47 -9.38 7.62
N GLU A 85 -12.06 -8.76 8.64
CA GLU A 85 -11.72 -9.01 10.05
C GLU A 85 -10.20 -8.85 10.32
N GLY A 86 -9.59 -7.81 9.71
CA GLY A 86 -8.16 -7.53 9.85
C GLY A 86 -7.22 -8.45 9.06
N LYS A 87 -7.75 -9.32 8.18
CA LYS A 87 -6.95 -10.24 7.37
C LYS A 87 -7.14 -10.00 5.88
N VAL A 88 -6.09 -10.21 5.10
CA VAL A 88 -6.14 -10.22 3.63
C VAL A 88 -6.13 -11.66 3.13
N ASP A 89 -6.48 -11.89 1.85
CA ASP A 89 -6.40 -13.23 1.27
C ASP A 89 -4.94 -13.69 1.12
N ALA A 90 -4.74 -15.01 1.12
CA ALA A 90 -3.41 -15.62 1.12
C ALA A 90 -2.57 -15.27 -0.13
N ILE A 91 -3.21 -14.99 -1.28
CA ILE A 91 -2.49 -14.64 -2.51
C ILE A 91 -1.94 -13.21 -2.37
N THR A 92 -2.76 -12.29 -1.88
CA THR A 92 -2.35 -10.91 -1.59
C THR A 92 -1.28 -10.86 -0.51
N GLU A 93 -1.45 -11.61 0.59
CA GLU A 93 -0.45 -11.73 1.66
C GLU A 93 0.90 -12.22 1.10
N LYS A 94 0.88 -13.29 0.30
CA LYS A 94 2.11 -13.81 -0.32
C LYS A 94 2.81 -12.76 -1.18
N LYS A 95 2.08 -12.00 -2.00
CA LYS A 95 2.67 -10.94 -2.84
C LYS A 95 3.33 -9.83 -2.02
N ILE A 96 2.70 -9.44 -0.90
CA ILE A 96 3.25 -8.44 0.02
C ILE A 96 4.54 -8.96 0.66
N ILE A 97 4.57 -10.23 1.08
CA ILE A 97 5.77 -10.87 1.65
C ILE A 97 6.88 -10.98 0.59
N ASP A 98 6.55 -11.38 -0.64
CA ASP A 98 7.52 -11.48 -1.74
C ASP A 98 8.17 -10.11 -2.03
N GLU A 99 7.36 -9.04 -2.05
CA GLU A 99 7.84 -7.66 -2.25
C GLU A 99 8.72 -7.18 -1.09
N TYR A 100 8.31 -7.46 0.15
CA TYR A 100 9.11 -7.17 1.34
C TYR A 100 10.48 -7.84 1.26
N ASN A 101 10.53 -9.12 0.93
CA ASN A 101 11.79 -9.86 0.79
C ASN A 101 12.64 -9.32 -0.35
N ARG A 102 12.03 -8.93 -1.48
CA ARG A 102 12.74 -8.29 -2.60
C ARG A 102 13.43 -6.99 -2.14
N LEU A 103 12.69 -6.09 -1.49
CA LEU A 103 13.21 -4.79 -1.04
C LEU A 103 14.26 -4.94 0.07
N LEU A 104 14.08 -5.91 0.97
CA LEU A 104 15.04 -6.22 2.02
C LEU A 104 16.40 -6.69 1.46
N ALA A 105 16.39 -7.42 0.34
CA ALA A 105 17.59 -7.91 -0.32
C ALA A 105 18.30 -6.87 -1.22
N MET A 106 17.70 -5.71 -1.46
CA MET A 106 18.29 -4.64 -2.26
C MET A 106 19.36 -3.85 -1.47
N PRO A 107 20.20 -3.06 -2.14
CA PRO A 107 20.99 -2.03 -1.47
C PRO A 107 20.09 -1.07 -0.66
N LYS A 108 20.62 -0.47 0.40
CA LYS A 108 19.85 0.43 1.26
C LYS A 108 19.29 1.60 0.46
N GLY A 109 17.98 1.79 0.51
CA GLY A 109 17.28 2.93 -0.07
C GLY A 109 17.36 4.21 0.77
N GLU A 110 16.73 5.27 0.28
CA GLU A 110 16.86 6.64 0.81
C GLU A 110 15.75 7.04 1.81
N TYR A 111 14.70 6.22 1.94
CA TYR A 111 13.44 6.55 2.64
C TYR A 111 13.17 5.69 3.86
N GLY A 112 14.22 5.18 4.51
CA GLY A 112 14.08 4.43 5.76
C GLY A 112 13.64 5.38 6.86
N ASP A 113 12.81 4.91 7.79
CA ASP A 113 12.53 5.67 9.00
C ASP A 113 13.88 5.92 9.71
N LYS A 114 14.16 7.20 10.01
CA LYS A 114 15.39 7.63 10.68
C LYS A 114 15.41 7.19 12.13
#